data_AF-A0A957IQW6-F1
#
_entry.id   AF-A0A957IQW6-F1
#
_cell.length_a   1.000
_cell.length_b   1.000
_cell.length_c   1.000
_cell.angle_alpha   90.00
_cell.angle_beta   90.00
_cell.angle_gamma   90.00
#
_symmetry.space_group_name_H-M   'P 1'
#
loop_
_entity.id
_entity.type
_entity.pdbx_description
1 polymer ?
#
loop_
_entity_poly.entity_id
_entity_poly.type
_entity_poly.pdbx_seq_one_letter_code
_entity_poly.pdbx_strand_id
1 'polypeptide(L)'
;MEKILGISELRETLGTVFDEIQFQNTKYIVQRRGKPAVAIVPLDIYEGWKKDRERLFELITKAQEGNDDLSEDDVMALVLEAQNAVRNETSNAEFK
;
A
#
# COMPACT_ATOMS: atom_id res chain seq x y z
N MET A 1 -7.18 13.22 -3.62
CA MET A 1 -7.90 13.85 -2.49
C MET A 1 -9.01 12.90 -2.05
N GLU A 2 -9.27 12.78 -0.75
CA GLU A 2 -10.34 11.92 -0.22
C GLU A 2 -11.57 12.77 0.09
N LYS A 3 -12.74 12.31 -0.37
CA LYS A 3 -14.05 12.95 -0.17
C LYS A 3 -14.99 11.98 0.54
N ILE A 4 -15.94 12.53 1.30
CA ILE A 4 -16.91 11.75 2.07
C ILE A 4 -18.31 12.16 1.61
N LEU A 5 -19.16 11.18 1.31
CA LEU A 5 -20.56 11.45 0.97
C LEU A 5 -21.52 10.39 1.52
N GLY A 6 -22.80 10.76 1.60
CA GLY A 6 -23.87 9.83 1.97
C GLY A 6 -24.31 8.93 0.82
N ILE A 7 -24.90 7.78 1.14
CA ILE A 7 -25.46 6.86 0.12
C ILE A 7 -26.58 7.49 -0.73
N SER A 8 -27.34 8.45 -0.18
CA SER A 8 -28.39 9.15 -0.95
C SER A 8 -27.76 10.11 -1.96
N GLU A 9 -26.81 10.93 -1.53
CA GLU A 9 -26.05 11.85 -2.39
C GLU A 9 -25.31 11.11 -3.50
N LEU A 10 -24.76 9.92 -3.20
CA LEU A 10 -24.07 9.09 -4.21
C LEU A 10 -25.02 8.68 -5.34
N ARG A 11 -26.28 8.37 -5.03
CA ARG A 11 -27.27 7.96 -6.04
C ARG A 11 -27.64 9.13 -6.95
N GLU A 12 -27.68 10.34 -6.41
CA GLU A 12 -28.02 11.55 -7.15
C GLU A 12 -26.84 12.05 -8.01
N THR A 13 -25.61 11.83 -7.56
CA THR A 13 -24.38 12.37 -8.17
C THR A 13 -23.48 11.31 -8.80
N LEU A 14 -23.98 10.10 -9.04
CA LEU A 14 -23.16 8.94 -9.43
C LEU A 14 -22.29 9.21 -10.66
N GLY A 15 -22.83 9.88 -11.68
CA GLY A 15 -22.08 10.23 -12.89
C GLY A 15 -20.87 11.11 -12.58
N THR A 16 -21.09 12.21 -11.85
CA THR A 16 -20.02 13.12 -11.42
C THR A 16 -18.98 12.42 -10.57
N VAL A 17 -19.40 11.59 -9.62
CA VAL A 17 -18.49 10.81 -8.77
C VAL A 17 -17.61 9.90 -9.63
N PHE A 18 -18.18 9.24 -10.63
CA PHE A 18 -17.44 8.36 -11.54
C PHE A 18 -16.41 9.13 -12.38
N ASP A 19 -16.80 10.28 -12.94
CA ASP A 19 -15.90 11.13 -13.71
C ASP A 19 -14.73 11.64 -12.85
N GLU A 20 -14.99 12.05 -11.61
CA GLU A 20 -13.93 12.50 -10.70
C GLU A 20 -12.97 11.38 -10.29
N ILE A 21 -13.47 10.15 -10.12
CA ILE A 21 -12.63 8.98 -9.86
C ILE A 21 -11.74 8.71 -11.07
N GLN A 22 -12.32 8.65 -12.27
CA GLN A 22 -11.62 8.29 -13.50
C GLN A 22 -10.59 9.35 -13.94
N PHE A 23 -10.97 10.63 -13.90
CA PHE A 23 -10.17 11.69 -14.50
C PHE A 23 -9.38 12.52 -13.50
N GLN A 24 -9.80 12.54 -12.22
CA GLN A 24 -9.15 13.36 -11.18
C GLN A 24 -8.49 12.51 -10.09
N ASN A 25 -8.50 11.18 -10.23
CA ASN A 25 -7.91 10.24 -9.27
C ASN A 25 -8.46 10.46 -7.85
N THR A 26 -9.74 10.84 -7.75
CA THR A 26 -10.42 11.14 -6.48
C THR A 26 -10.84 9.85 -5.79
N LYS A 27 -10.76 9.84 -4.46
CA LYS A 27 -11.16 8.70 -3.61
C LYS A 27 -12.38 9.10 -2.80
N TYR A 28 -13.32 8.18 -2.66
CA TYR A 28 -14.58 8.45 -1.97
C TYR A 28 -14.83 7.46 -0.85
N ILE A 29 -15.21 7.96 0.33
CA ILE A 29 -15.77 7.17 1.42
C ILE A 29 -17.27 7.40 1.46
N VAL A 30 -18.02 6.33 1.17
CA VAL A 30 -19.48 6.34 1.17
C VAL A 30 -19.97 5.95 2.55
N GLN A 31 -20.79 6.81 3.14
CA GLN A 31 -21.38 6.61 4.45
C GLN A 31 -22.83 6.12 4.34
N ARG A 32 -23.20 5.23 5.25
CA ARG A 32 -24.60 4.82 5.48
C ARG A 32 -24.95 5.11 6.94
N ARG A 33 -25.97 5.95 7.16
CA ARG A 33 -26.39 6.39 8.50
C ARG A 33 -25.21 7.01 9.30
N GLY A 34 -24.40 7.83 8.65
CA GLY A 34 -23.26 8.53 9.26
C GLY A 34 -22.02 7.68 9.54
N LYS A 35 -22.02 6.39 9.14
CA LYS A 35 -20.87 5.49 9.31
C LYS A 35 -20.24 5.15 7.96
N PRO A 36 -18.90 5.18 7.83
CA PRO A 36 -18.21 4.66 6.65
C PRO A 36 -18.63 3.23 6.34
N ALA A 37 -18.98 2.95 5.09
CA ALA A 37 -19.47 1.65 4.67
C ALA A 37 -18.66 1.08 3.50
N VAL A 38 -18.30 1.92 2.52
CA VAL A 38 -17.59 1.50 1.31
C VAL A 38 -16.62 2.60 0.89
N ALA A 39 -15.47 2.21 0.35
CA ALA A 39 -14.57 3.10 -0.37
C ALA A 39 -14.72 2.88 -1.88
N ILE A 40 -14.79 3.95 -2.66
CA ILE A 40 -14.71 3.89 -4.12
C ILE A 40 -13.38 4.51 -4.52
N VAL A 41 -12.59 3.73 -5.26
CA VAL A 41 -11.25 4.10 -5.68
C VAL A 41 -11.06 3.83 -7.17
N PRO A 42 -10.14 4.55 -7.82
CA PRO A 42 -9.68 4.23 -9.16
C PRO A 42 -9.17 2.80 -9.28
N LEU A 43 -9.41 2.16 -10.43
CA LEU A 43 -9.10 0.74 -10.63
C LEU A 43 -7.59 0.46 -10.56
N ASP A 44 -6.77 1.34 -11.15
CA ASP A 44 -5.32 1.26 -11.12
C ASP A 44 -4.77 1.28 -9.68
N ILE A 45 -5.34 2.11 -8.80
CA ILE A 45 -5.00 2.13 -7.38
C ILE A 45 -5.37 0.80 -6.71
N TYR A 46 -6.56 0.28 -6.98
CA TYR A 46 -7.01 -1.00 -6.43
C TYR A 46 -6.12 -2.16 -6.90
N GLU A 47 -5.77 -2.19 -8.19
CA GLU A 47 -4.85 -3.18 -8.75
C GLU A 47 -3.44 -3.06 -8.18
N GLY A 48 -2.96 -1.83 -7.96
CA GLY A 48 -1.69 -1.56 -7.28
C GLY A 48 -1.66 -2.21 -5.89
N TRP A 49 -2.69 -1.97 -5.07
CA TRP A 49 -2.79 -2.59 -3.74
C TRP A 49 -2.85 -4.11 -3.80
N LYS A 50 -3.52 -4.67 -4.80
CA LYS A 50 -3.56 -6.13 -4.99
C LYS A 50 -2.17 -6.69 -5.29
N LYS A 51 -1.43 -6.05 -6.21
CA LYS A 51 -0.05 -6.45 -6.57
C LYS A 51 0.92 -6.27 -5.40
N ASP A 52 0.81 -5.16 -4.68
CA ASP A 52 1.67 -4.87 -3.52
C ASP A 52 1.45 -5.90 -2.41
N ARG A 53 0.19 -6.30 -2.18
CA ARG A 53 -0.14 -7.36 -1.23
C ARG A 53 0.48 -8.70 -1.65
N GLU A 54 0.32 -9.10 -2.91
CA GLU A 54 0.92 -10.33 -3.45
C GLU A 54 2.45 -10.31 -3.27
N ARG A 55 3.10 -9.21 -3.68
CA ARG A 55 4.55 -9.02 -3.53
C ARG A 55 5.01 -9.06 -2.08
N LEU A 56 4.25 -8.43 -1.17
CA LEU A 56 4.57 -8.45 0.26
C LEU A 56 4.55 -9.88 0.81
N PHE A 57 3.52 -10.67 0.49
CA PHE A 57 3.46 -12.07 0.92
C PHE A 57 4.62 -12.88 0.34
N GLU A 58 4.96 -12.71 -0.94
CA GLU A 58 6.13 -13.38 -1.53
C GLU A 58 7.43 -13.03 -0.81
N LEU A 59 7.61 -11.77 -0.41
CA LEU A 59 8.80 -11.35 0.33
C LEU A 59 8.84 -11.95 1.73
N ILE A 60 7.70 -12.00 2.44
CA ILE A 60 7.60 -12.64 3.76
C ILE A 60 7.92 -14.13 3.66
N THR A 61 7.32 -14.83 2.70
CA THR A 61 7.57 -16.26 2.51
C THR A 61 9.04 -16.54 2.20
N LYS A 62 9.65 -15.79 1.28
CA LYS A 62 11.08 -15.94 0.97
C LYS A 62 11.97 -15.66 2.18
N ALA A 63 11.63 -14.66 2.98
CA ALA A 63 12.37 -14.33 4.19
C ALA A 63 12.24 -15.43 5.27
N GLN A 64 11.11 -16.12 5.34
CA GLN A 64 10.92 -17.26 6.24
C GLN A 64 11.69 -18.49 5.75
N GLU A 65 11.48 -18.91 4.50
CA GLU A 65 12.16 -20.09 3.91
C GLU A 65 13.69 -19.99 3.98
N GLY A 66 14.25 -18.79 3.86
CA GLY A 66 15.71 -18.57 3.96
C GLY A 66 16.25 -18.57 5.39
N ASN A 67 15.39 -18.53 6.41
CA ASN A 67 15.74 -18.33 7.82
C ASN A 67 15.03 -19.31 8.78
N ASP A 68 14.40 -20.38 8.28
CA ASP A 68 13.62 -21.33 9.10
C ASP A 68 14.43 -21.99 10.23
N ASP A 69 15.76 -22.04 10.11
CA ASP A 69 16.68 -22.59 11.09
C ASP A 69 17.26 -21.55 12.08
N LEU A 70 16.91 -20.27 11.93
CA LEU A 70 17.47 -19.16 12.71
C LEU A 70 16.47 -18.64 13.74
N SER A 71 16.98 -18.18 14.88
CA SER A 71 16.16 -17.48 15.87
C SER A 71 15.81 -16.06 15.37
N GLU A 72 14.75 -15.47 15.92
CA GLU A 72 14.35 -14.09 15.57
C GLU A 72 15.48 -13.08 15.78
N ASP A 73 16.28 -13.26 16.85
CA ASP A 73 17.42 -12.39 17.17
C ASP A 73 18.54 -12.53 16.12
N ASP A 74 18.81 -13.75 15.66
CA ASP A 74 19.83 -14.01 14.63
C ASP A 74 19.41 -13.42 13.27
N VAL A 75 18.13 -13.55 12.90
CA VAL A 75 17.57 -12.95 11.69
C VAL A 75 17.67 -11.42 11.76
N MET A 76 17.34 -10.82 12.90
CA MET A 76 17.46 -9.37 13.09
C MET A 76 18.91 -8.88 12.97
N ALA A 77 19.87 -9.62 13.53
CA ALA A 77 21.28 -9.29 13.40
C ALA A 77 21.74 -9.29 11.93
N LEU A 78 21.34 -10.29 11.15
CA LEU A 78 21.65 -10.38 9.71
C LEU A 78 21.02 -9.23 8.91
N VAL A 79 19.78 -8.85 9.22
CA VAL A 79 19.12 -7.71 8.57
C VAL A 79 19.86 -6.41 8.87
N LEU A 80 20.26 -6.17 10.13
CA LEU A 80 21.00 -4.98 10.53
C LEU A 80 22.39 -4.92 9.86
N GLU A 81 23.08 -6.06 9.76
CA GLU A 81 24.35 -6.16 9.05
C GLU A 81 24.19 -5.80 7.56
N ALA A 82 23.21 -6.39 6.88
CA ALA A 82 22.94 -6.11 5.47
C ALA A 82 22.57 -4.64 5.22
N GLN A 83 21.74 -4.04 6.10
CA GLN A 83 21.41 -2.61 6.01
C GLN A 83 22.63 -1.70 6.16
N ASN A 84 23.52 -2.02 7.11
CA ASN A 84 24.75 -1.27 7.32
C ASN A 84 25.70 -1.38 6.11
N ALA A 85 25.81 -2.56 5.49
CA ALA A 85 26.62 -2.76 4.30
C ALA A 85 26.15 -1.87 3.13
N VAL A 86 24.85 -1.87 2.82
CA VAL A 86 24.29 -1.03 1.74
C VAL A 86 24.45 0.46 2.04
N ARG A 87 24.24 0.89 3.30
CA ARG A 87 24.43 2.29 3.70
C ARG A 87 25.87 2.74 3.49
N ASN A 88 26.83 1.89 3.84
CA ASN A 88 28.26 2.19 3.69
C ASN A 88 28.70 2.17 2.22
N GLU A 89 28.15 1.29 1.38
CA GLU A 89 28.41 1.30 -0.07
C GLU A 89 27.86 2.56 -0.75
N THR A 90 26.66 2.99 -0.36
CA THR A 90 26.04 4.22 -0.90
C THR A 90 26.83 5.47 -0.49
N SER A 91 27.29 5.54 0.78
CA SER A 91 28.16 6.62 1.24
C SER A 91 29.54 6.64 0.57
N ASN A 92 30.04 5.49 0.10
CA ASN A 92 31.31 5.42 -0.65
C ASN A 92 31.14 5.78 -2.14
N ALA A 93 29.93 5.66 -2.68
CA ALA A 93 29.60 6.00 -4.07
C ALA A 93 29.37 7.51 -4.28
N GLU A 94 28.96 8.25 -3.25
CA GLU A 94 28.76 9.71 -3.31
C GLU A 94 30.05 10.53 -3.17
N PHE A 95 31.18 9.90 -2.85
CA PHE A 95 32.50 10.54 -2.69
C PHE A 95 33.54 10.14 -3.74
N LYS A 96 33.10 9.69 -4.93
CA LYS A 96 33.99 9.38 -6.07
C LYS A 96 33.68 10.21 -7.31
#